data_AF-A0A0N4VFF7-F1
#
_entry.id   AF-A0A0N4VFF7-F1
#
_cell.length_a   1.000
_cell.length_b   1.000
_cell.length_c   1.000
_cell.angle_alpha   90.00
_cell.angle_beta   90.00
_cell.angle_gamma   90.00
#
_symmetry.space_group_name_H-M   'P 1'
#
loop_
_entity.id
_entity.type
_entity.pdbx_description
1 polymer ?
#
loop_
_entity_poly.entity_id
_entity_poly.type
_entity_poly.pdbx_seq_one_letter_code
_entity_poly.pdbx_strand_id
1 'polypeptide(L)'
;MDVDLVPANLIAEGRRMREIKCSCLKNDTITTRAEEHLRVLFRVNSARLITPLQTIAFHANEEISYLLLRARWRIYEGVRTRFSRLLAQPAVPKSIDRLIDRIKSQIFDDSELTSDEVEEDMGSAVQDFFTHILPSLFLCLSTGPCRTVKQSYISCLRNNTPNLVQLYEERPHQLSLPKLLQIWVVKYRLIKSTIQKLHRIVVESESLEKSCATNFGTVAFCGPECSQQETGHIVGYCRNSCQNAVNKCLQIDIEEWDTFISILSKLMDDFDKGFEELEKEIIRSIAYIMEVQSLVLAKAMYLRCGMLNFQNKKVYGRGWGEMFALVSRYLTDVGTVLEL
;
A
#
# COMPACT_ATOMS: atom_id res chain seq x y z
N MET A 1 32.96 -65.40 54.95
CA MET A 1 32.87 -66.86 54.74
C MET A 1 31.40 -67.20 54.74
N ASP A 2 30.98 -67.65 53.57
CA ASP A 2 29.90 -68.61 53.28
C ASP A 2 28.46 -68.25 53.66
N VAL A 3 27.83 -67.70 52.61
CA VAL A 3 26.49 -68.04 52.13
C VAL A 3 26.37 -69.56 51.92
N ASP A 4 25.27 -70.18 52.39
CA ASP A 4 24.41 -71.07 51.58
C ASP A 4 23.25 -71.65 52.42
N LEU A 5 22.00 -71.29 52.04
CA LEU A 5 20.95 -72.16 51.46
C LEU A 5 20.05 -72.79 52.54
N VAL A 6 18.71 -72.79 52.46
CA VAL A 6 17.78 -73.42 51.49
C VAL A 6 16.33 -73.03 51.95
N PRO A 7 15.20 -73.18 51.21
CA PRO A 7 14.89 -73.14 49.79
C PRO A 7 13.75 -72.16 49.42
N ALA A 8 13.61 -71.98 48.10
CA ALA A 8 12.44 -71.49 47.40
C ALA A 8 11.11 -72.17 47.83
N ASN A 9 10.11 -71.33 48.10
CA ASN A 9 8.73 -71.57 47.68
C ASN A 9 8.05 -70.21 47.46
N LEU A 10 8.47 -69.57 46.38
CA LEU A 10 7.59 -68.76 45.55
C LEU A 10 6.53 -69.71 45.00
N ILE A 11 5.25 -69.51 45.34
CA ILE A 11 4.11 -69.60 44.42
C ILE A 11 2.86 -69.07 45.16
N ALA A 12 2.16 -68.18 44.45
CA ALA A 12 0.74 -67.87 44.54
C ALA A 12 0.24 -66.94 45.66
N GLU A 13 0.50 -65.64 45.47
CA GLU A 13 -0.60 -64.66 45.56
C GLU A 13 -0.40 -63.57 44.51
N GLY A 14 -0.41 -63.99 43.24
CA GLY A 14 -0.54 -63.08 42.12
C GLY A 14 -1.93 -62.45 42.12
N ARG A 15 -2.08 -61.29 42.76
CA ARG A 15 -3.05 -60.30 42.27
C ARG A 15 -2.62 -59.94 40.85
N ARG A 16 -3.22 -60.59 39.86
CA ARG A 16 -3.32 -60.02 38.52
C ARG A 16 -4.07 -58.70 38.67
N MET A 17 -3.34 -57.59 38.88
CA MET A 17 -3.81 -56.31 38.36
C MET A 17 -3.99 -56.57 36.87
N ARG A 18 -5.25 -56.72 36.44
CA ARG A 18 -5.55 -56.58 35.02
C ARG A 18 -5.04 -55.18 34.69
N GLU A 19 -3.98 -55.09 33.90
CA GLU A 19 -3.70 -53.87 33.16
C GLU A 19 -4.94 -53.61 32.31
N ILE A 20 -5.88 -52.84 32.85
CA ILE A 20 -6.99 -52.32 32.09
C ILE A 20 -6.32 -51.35 31.13
N LYS A 21 -6.03 -51.79 29.91
CA LYS A 21 -5.60 -50.87 28.85
C LYS A 21 -6.78 -49.97 28.55
N CYS A 22 -6.83 -48.80 29.18
CA CYS A 22 -7.79 -47.79 28.79
C CYS A 22 -7.55 -47.42 27.32
N SER A 23 -8.58 -47.53 26.50
CA SER A 23 -8.52 -47.25 25.07
C SER A 23 -9.48 -46.12 24.74
N CYS A 24 -9.11 -44.90 25.10
CA CYS A 24 -9.99 -43.73 24.95
C CYS A 24 -10.10 -43.28 23.47
N LEU A 25 -9.03 -43.45 22.67
CA LEU A 25 -8.97 -42.94 21.29
C LEU A 25 -9.70 -43.80 20.26
N LYS A 26 -10.29 -44.93 20.68
CA LYS A 26 -11.14 -45.76 19.80
C LYS A 26 -12.55 -45.18 19.60
N ASN A 27 -12.92 -44.18 20.40
CA ASN A 27 -14.24 -43.56 20.37
C ASN A 27 -14.13 -42.15 19.77
N ASP A 28 -14.77 -41.92 18.62
CA ASP A 28 -14.81 -40.60 17.97
C ASP A 28 -15.40 -39.51 18.88
N THR A 29 -16.14 -39.90 19.93
CA THR A 29 -16.74 -39.01 20.93
C THR A 29 -15.74 -38.08 21.62
N ILE A 30 -14.52 -38.56 21.92
CA ILE A 30 -13.50 -37.73 22.58
C ILE A 30 -12.97 -36.67 21.61
N THR A 31 -12.72 -37.07 20.37
CA THR A 31 -12.23 -36.17 19.32
C THR A 31 -13.28 -35.12 18.98
N THR A 32 -14.56 -35.50 18.85
CA THR A 32 -15.66 -34.55 18.62
C THR A 32 -15.81 -33.57 19.80
N ARG A 33 -15.77 -34.07 21.04
CA ARG A 33 -15.83 -33.21 22.23
C ARG A 33 -14.65 -32.24 22.30
N ALA A 34 -13.46 -32.70 21.91
CA ALA A 34 -12.26 -31.87 21.82
C ALA A 34 -12.35 -30.79 20.75
N GLU A 35 -12.84 -31.16 19.57
CA GLU A 35 -13.07 -30.23 18.48
C GLU A 35 -14.07 -29.14 18.87
N GLU A 36 -15.22 -29.50 19.45
CA GLU A 36 -16.21 -28.54 19.92
C GLU A 36 -15.66 -27.61 21.00
N HIS A 37 -14.91 -28.17 21.97
CA HIS A 37 -14.32 -27.38 23.04
C HIS A 37 -13.30 -26.35 22.50
N LEU A 38 -12.40 -26.80 21.62
CA LEU A 38 -11.42 -25.92 20.99
C LEU A 38 -12.08 -24.88 20.10
N ARG A 39 -13.10 -25.26 19.32
CA ARG A 39 -13.84 -24.33 18.46
C ARG A 39 -14.48 -23.21 19.28
N VAL A 40 -15.15 -23.55 20.39
CA VAL A 40 -15.73 -22.53 21.29
C VAL A 40 -14.63 -21.65 21.89
N LEU A 41 -13.52 -22.25 22.35
CA LEU A 41 -12.40 -21.50 22.90
C LEU A 41 -11.83 -20.51 21.89
N PHE A 42 -11.54 -20.94 20.66
CA PHE A 42 -10.99 -20.08 19.63
C PHE A 42 -11.98 -19.01 19.20
N ARG A 43 -13.26 -19.35 18.99
CA ARG A 43 -14.31 -18.39 18.69
C ARG A 43 -14.44 -17.26 19.72
N VAL A 44 -14.42 -17.59 21.01
CA VAL A 44 -14.55 -16.59 22.09
C VAL A 44 -13.34 -15.66 22.12
N ASN A 45 -12.14 -16.19 21.84
CA ASN A 45 -10.91 -15.39 21.86
C ASN A 45 -10.72 -14.60 20.55
N SER A 46 -11.02 -15.19 19.40
CA SER A 46 -10.94 -14.55 18.08
C SER A 46 -11.90 -13.36 17.99
N ALA A 47 -13.12 -13.47 18.55
CA ALA A 47 -14.09 -12.37 18.61
C ALA A 47 -13.52 -11.09 19.25
N ARG A 48 -12.56 -11.21 20.18
CA ARG A 48 -11.91 -10.06 20.82
C ARG A 48 -10.91 -9.34 19.90
N LEU A 49 -10.44 -10.01 18.85
CA LEU A 49 -9.46 -9.50 17.89
C LEU A 49 -10.12 -9.06 16.58
N ILE A 50 -11.24 -9.67 16.18
CA ILE A 50 -11.98 -9.33 14.96
C ILE A 50 -12.37 -7.84 14.95
N THR A 51 -13.06 -7.37 15.99
CA THR A 51 -13.53 -5.97 16.03
C THR A 51 -12.38 -4.97 15.98
N PRO A 52 -11.32 -5.08 16.81
CA PRO A 52 -10.15 -4.20 16.70
C PRO A 52 -9.51 -4.20 15.30
N LEU A 53 -9.35 -5.36 14.65
CA LEU A 53 -8.76 -5.42 13.31
C LEU A 53 -9.63 -4.74 12.24
N GLN A 54 -10.95 -4.92 12.32
CA GLN A 54 -11.90 -4.20 11.46
C GLN A 54 -11.84 -2.69 11.68
N THR A 55 -11.77 -2.26 12.95
CA THR A 55 -11.61 -0.85 13.31
C THR A 55 -10.30 -0.28 12.79
N ILE A 56 -9.18 -0.99 12.90
CA ILE A 56 -7.88 -0.58 12.34
C ILE A 56 -7.96 -0.47 10.82
N ALA A 57 -8.55 -1.44 10.14
CA ALA A 57 -8.74 -1.39 8.69
C ALA A 57 -9.54 -0.16 8.25
N PHE A 58 -10.64 0.12 8.96
CA PHE A 58 -11.46 1.30 8.72
C PHE A 58 -10.67 2.59 8.94
N HIS A 59 -9.98 2.74 10.07
CA HIS A 59 -9.19 3.93 10.37
C HIS A 59 -8.05 4.15 9.38
N ALA A 60 -7.36 3.10 8.95
CA ALA A 60 -6.31 3.20 7.95
C ALA A 60 -6.86 3.74 6.61
N ASN A 61 -8.01 3.24 6.17
CA ASN A 61 -8.66 3.69 4.93
C ASN A 61 -9.13 5.16 5.02
N GLU A 62 -9.72 5.56 6.15
CA GLU A 62 -10.14 6.95 6.38
C GLU A 62 -8.94 7.89 6.45
N GLU A 63 -7.87 7.50 7.13
CA GLU A 63 -6.65 8.32 7.25
C GLU A 63 -5.97 8.49 5.88
N ILE A 64 -5.86 7.45 5.07
CA ILE A 64 -5.37 7.55 3.67
C ILE A 64 -6.23 8.54 2.88
N SER A 65 -7.55 8.42 2.98
CA SER A 65 -8.48 9.31 2.28
C SER A 65 -8.33 10.77 2.72
N TYR A 66 -8.18 10.99 4.03
CA TYR A 66 -7.93 12.30 4.61
C TYR A 66 -6.60 12.89 4.13
N LEU A 67 -5.52 12.12 4.16
CA LEU A 67 -4.19 12.58 3.76
C LEU A 67 -4.11 12.88 2.26
N LEU A 68 -4.78 12.11 1.40
CA LEU A 68 -4.93 12.44 -0.03
C LEU A 68 -5.66 13.76 -0.24
N LEU A 69 -6.76 13.98 0.49
CA LEU A 69 -7.51 15.24 0.42
C LEU A 69 -6.66 16.41 0.90
N ARG A 70 -5.89 16.22 1.98
CA ARG A 70 -4.95 17.22 2.50
C ARG A 70 -3.85 17.52 1.49
N ALA A 71 -3.24 16.50 0.89
CA ALA A 71 -2.21 16.65 -0.15
C ALA A 71 -2.75 17.44 -1.34
N ARG A 72 -3.97 17.14 -1.80
CA ARG A 72 -4.67 17.91 -2.84
C ARG A 72 -4.72 19.41 -2.49
N TRP A 73 -5.17 19.75 -1.29
CA TRP A 73 -5.24 21.16 -0.84
C TRP A 73 -3.87 21.82 -0.74
N ARG A 74 -2.85 21.09 -0.27
CA ARG A 74 -1.48 21.58 -0.19
C ARG A 74 -0.86 21.83 -1.56
N ILE A 75 -1.14 20.97 -2.54
CA ILE A 75 -0.75 21.20 -3.93
C ILE A 75 -1.40 22.49 -4.44
N TYR A 76 -2.71 22.68 -4.21
CA TYR A 76 -3.39 23.93 -4.58
C TYR A 76 -2.75 25.15 -3.92
N GLU A 77 -2.47 25.09 -2.62
CA GLU A 77 -1.87 26.18 -1.87
C GLU A 77 -0.45 26.50 -2.38
N GLY A 78 0.36 25.48 -2.63
CA GLY A 78 1.72 25.62 -3.16
C GLY A 78 1.74 26.21 -4.56
N VAL A 79 0.89 25.70 -5.46
CA VAL A 79 0.73 26.26 -6.81
C VAL A 79 0.16 27.68 -6.73
N ARG A 80 -0.77 27.98 -5.82
CA ARG A 80 -1.31 29.35 -5.66
C ARG A 80 -0.22 30.32 -5.22
N THR A 81 0.62 29.91 -4.28
CA THR A 81 1.66 30.77 -3.70
C THR A 81 2.75 31.12 -4.72
N ARG A 82 3.16 30.15 -5.55
CA ARG A 82 4.25 30.33 -6.52
C ARG A 82 3.77 30.73 -7.92
N PHE A 83 2.61 30.23 -8.34
CA PHE A 83 2.06 30.35 -9.69
C PHE A 83 0.55 30.68 -9.66
N SER A 84 0.14 31.66 -8.85
CA SER A 84 -1.28 32.02 -8.63
C SER A 84 -2.16 32.08 -9.89
N ARG A 85 -1.62 32.62 -10.99
CA ARG A 85 -2.32 32.76 -12.27
C ARG A 85 -2.59 31.44 -12.98
N LEU A 86 -1.76 30.43 -12.73
CA LEU A 86 -1.89 29.10 -13.33
C LEU A 86 -3.18 28.41 -12.87
N LEU A 87 -3.59 28.60 -11.61
CA LEU A 87 -4.85 28.03 -11.09
C LEU A 87 -6.10 28.67 -11.70
N ALA A 88 -5.99 29.86 -12.29
CA ALA A 88 -7.10 30.46 -13.05
C ALA A 88 -7.36 29.72 -14.38
N GLN A 89 -6.42 28.88 -14.84
CA GLN A 89 -6.64 28.03 -16.01
C GLN A 89 -7.45 26.79 -15.61
N PRO A 90 -8.66 26.58 -16.17
CA PRO A 90 -9.56 25.50 -15.71
C PRO A 90 -8.98 24.09 -15.85
N ALA A 91 -7.99 23.90 -16.72
CA ALA A 91 -7.33 22.61 -16.90
C ALA A 91 -6.48 22.22 -15.68
N VAL A 92 -5.92 23.19 -14.95
CA VAL A 92 -4.94 22.91 -13.88
C VAL A 92 -5.61 22.31 -12.65
N PRO A 93 -6.66 22.91 -12.05
CA PRO A 93 -7.39 22.27 -10.96
C PRO A 93 -7.95 20.89 -11.33
N LYS A 94 -8.56 20.78 -12.52
CA LYS A 94 -9.13 19.52 -13.00
C LYS A 94 -8.09 18.41 -13.18
N SER A 95 -6.86 18.75 -13.53
CA SER A 95 -5.79 17.76 -13.65
C SER A 95 -5.22 17.35 -12.30
N ILE A 96 -5.09 18.29 -11.35
CA ILE A 96 -4.71 17.96 -9.97
C ILE A 96 -5.73 16.99 -9.37
N ASP A 97 -7.03 17.31 -9.50
CA ASP A 97 -8.11 16.47 -8.98
C ASP A 97 -8.07 15.07 -9.59
N ARG A 98 -7.95 14.97 -10.92
CA ARG A 98 -7.87 13.67 -11.62
C ARG A 98 -6.66 12.85 -11.21
N LEU A 99 -5.49 13.46 -11.00
CA LEU A 99 -4.31 12.74 -10.53
C LEU A 99 -4.53 12.18 -9.12
N ILE A 100 -5.07 12.99 -8.21
CA ILE A 100 -5.39 12.55 -6.83
C ILE A 100 -6.43 11.44 -6.84
N ASP A 101 -7.47 11.55 -7.67
CA ASP A 101 -8.51 10.52 -7.80
C ASP A 101 -7.96 9.22 -8.40
N ARG A 102 -6.99 9.30 -9.31
CA ARG A 102 -6.30 8.13 -9.88
C ARG A 102 -5.45 7.42 -8.83
N ILE A 103 -4.66 8.17 -8.06
CA ILE A 103 -3.87 7.65 -6.93
C ILE A 103 -4.80 6.99 -5.91
N LYS A 104 -5.91 7.66 -5.56
CA LYS A 104 -6.92 7.12 -4.64
C LYS A 104 -7.45 5.79 -5.16
N SER A 105 -7.94 5.76 -6.40
CA SER A 105 -8.48 4.56 -7.02
C SER A 105 -7.47 3.40 -6.96
N GLN A 106 -6.19 3.66 -7.23
CA GLN A 106 -5.16 2.64 -7.18
C GLN A 106 -4.81 2.15 -5.77
N ILE A 107 -4.89 2.98 -4.74
CA ILE A 107 -4.70 2.54 -3.35
C ILE A 107 -5.89 1.68 -2.88
N PHE A 108 -7.10 2.02 -3.31
CA PHE A 108 -8.32 1.33 -2.91
C PHE A 108 -8.72 0.17 -3.82
N ASP A 109 -8.01 -0.04 -4.92
CA ASP A 109 -8.19 -1.21 -5.77
C ASP A 109 -7.73 -2.49 -5.04
N ASP A 110 -8.63 -3.46 -4.98
CA ASP A 110 -8.40 -4.76 -4.34
C ASP A 110 -7.85 -5.81 -5.33
N SER A 111 -7.60 -5.42 -6.58
CA SER A 111 -6.92 -6.27 -7.57
C SER A 111 -5.50 -6.66 -7.12
N GLU A 112 -5.02 -7.81 -7.55
CA GLU A 112 -3.63 -8.23 -7.36
C GLU A 112 -2.78 -7.66 -8.51
N LEU A 113 -2.34 -6.40 -8.39
CA LEU A 113 -1.39 -5.80 -9.33
C LEU A 113 0.04 -6.00 -8.83
N THR A 114 0.93 -6.29 -9.77
CA THR A 114 2.37 -6.26 -9.56
C THR A 114 2.86 -4.82 -9.36
N SER A 115 4.03 -4.70 -8.75
CA SER A 115 4.76 -3.44 -8.59
C SER A 115 4.89 -2.68 -9.93
N ASP A 116 5.11 -3.40 -11.03
CA ASP A 116 5.40 -2.83 -12.34
C ASP A 116 4.12 -2.36 -13.04
N GLU A 117 3.00 -3.09 -12.88
CA GLU A 117 1.68 -2.65 -13.35
C GLU A 117 1.22 -1.37 -12.65
N VAL A 118 1.50 -1.24 -11.35
CA VAL A 118 1.24 0.00 -10.61
C VAL A 118 2.12 1.13 -11.13
N GLU A 119 3.39 0.85 -11.48
CA GLU A 119 4.29 1.86 -12.06
C GLU A 119 3.78 2.34 -13.41
N GLU A 120 3.30 1.44 -14.25
CA GLU A 120 2.73 1.75 -15.56
C GLU A 120 1.48 2.63 -15.45
N ASP A 121 0.52 2.30 -14.58
CA ASP A 121 -0.68 3.13 -14.39
C ASP A 121 -0.32 4.50 -13.77
N MET A 122 0.63 4.55 -12.83
CA MET A 122 1.11 5.83 -12.30
C MET A 122 1.85 6.65 -13.35
N GLY A 123 2.61 6.00 -14.25
CA GLY A 123 3.23 6.63 -15.41
C GLY A 123 2.20 7.27 -16.32
N SER A 124 1.15 6.52 -16.68
CA SER A 124 0.03 7.02 -17.46
C SER A 124 -0.70 8.17 -16.78
N ALA A 125 -0.95 8.08 -15.46
CA ALA A 125 -1.59 9.13 -14.68
C ALA A 125 -0.79 10.44 -14.67
N VAL A 126 0.53 10.35 -14.53
CA VAL A 126 1.45 11.50 -14.55
C VAL A 126 1.53 12.10 -15.95
N GLN A 127 1.63 11.25 -16.99
CA GLN A 127 1.63 11.69 -18.37
C GLN A 127 0.34 12.44 -18.71
N ASP A 128 -0.82 11.90 -18.31
CA ASP A 128 -2.12 12.55 -18.48
C ASP A 128 -2.18 13.89 -17.74
N PHE A 129 -1.69 13.94 -16.50
CA PHE A 129 -1.61 15.17 -15.73
C PHE A 129 -0.85 16.25 -16.49
N PHE A 130 0.38 15.98 -16.92
CA PHE A 130 1.21 16.95 -17.65
C PHE A 130 0.65 17.30 -19.03
N THR A 131 0.09 16.31 -19.73
CA THR A 131 -0.52 16.52 -21.05
C THR A 131 -1.65 17.55 -21.01
N HIS A 132 -2.40 17.58 -19.91
CA HIS A 132 -3.48 18.55 -19.74
C HIS A 132 -3.01 19.92 -19.26
N ILE A 133 -1.93 20.02 -18.47
CA ILE A 133 -1.49 21.29 -17.89
C ILE A 133 -0.43 22.03 -18.73
N LEU A 134 0.36 21.34 -19.55
CA LEU A 134 1.43 21.95 -20.35
C LEU A 134 0.96 23.11 -21.26
N PRO A 135 -0.21 23.03 -21.92
CA PRO A 135 -0.76 24.18 -22.63
C PRO A 135 -0.99 25.39 -21.71
N SER A 136 -1.51 25.17 -20.50
CA SER A 136 -1.72 26.22 -19.50
C SER A 136 -0.39 26.76 -18.96
N LEU A 137 0.59 25.90 -18.72
CA LEU A 137 1.95 26.31 -18.35
C LEU A 137 2.53 27.23 -19.43
N PHE A 138 2.49 26.82 -20.70
CA PHE A 138 2.97 27.61 -21.84
C PHE A 138 2.30 28.99 -21.91
N LEU A 139 0.98 29.05 -21.81
CA LEU A 139 0.22 30.31 -21.86
C LEU A 139 0.52 31.23 -20.67
N CYS A 140 1.00 30.68 -19.56
CA CYS A 140 1.33 31.40 -18.33
C CYS A 140 2.85 31.64 -18.12
N LEU A 141 3.73 31.27 -19.07
CA LEU A 141 5.19 31.40 -18.92
C LEU A 141 5.67 32.83 -18.67
N SER A 142 4.99 33.83 -19.22
CA SER A 142 5.41 35.22 -19.07
C SER A 142 5.12 35.76 -17.67
N THR A 143 5.96 36.65 -17.17
CA THR A 143 5.76 37.42 -15.91
C THR A 143 4.47 38.28 -15.90
N GLY A 144 3.75 38.36 -17.02
CA GLY A 144 2.45 38.99 -17.19
C GLY A 144 1.23 38.03 -17.05
N PRO A 145 0.01 38.50 -17.36
CA PRO A 145 -1.19 37.66 -17.31
C PRO A 145 -1.05 36.45 -18.26
N CYS A 146 -1.69 35.33 -17.90
CA CYS A 146 -1.76 34.17 -18.80
C CYS A 146 -2.45 34.58 -20.11
N ARG A 147 -1.88 34.14 -21.23
CA ARG A 147 -2.33 34.53 -22.56
C ARG A 147 -3.63 33.82 -22.91
N THR A 148 -4.57 34.55 -23.50
CA THR A 148 -5.80 34.00 -24.07
C THR A 148 -5.62 33.83 -25.57
N VAL A 149 -6.06 32.69 -26.10
CA VAL A 149 -5.84 32.30 -27.51
C VAL A 149 -7.11 31.72 -28.12
N LYS A 150 -7.18 31.70 -29.45
CA LYS A 150 -8.28 31.06 -30.17
C LYS A 150 -8.29 29.55 -29.91
N GLN A 151 -9.48 28.94 -29.96
CA GLN A 151 -9.65 27.51 -29.72
C GLN A 151 -8.79 26.64 -30.64
N SER A 152 -8.61 27.04 -31.91
CA SER A 152 -7.73 26.33 -32.86
C SER A 152 -6.28 26.24 -32.38
N TYR A 153 -5.76 27.30 -31.74
CA TYR A 153 -4.41 27.31 -31.17
C TYR A 153 -4.34 26.41 -29.93
N ILE A 154 -5.36 26.43 -29.06
CA ILE A 154 -5.44 25.52 -27.91
C ILE A 154 -5.42 24.05 -28.37
N SER A 155 -6.19 23.73 -29.42
CA SER A 155 -6.20 22.39 -30.01
C SER A 155 -4.82 22.00 -30.54
N CYS A 156 -4.12 22.92 -31.21
CA CYS A 156 -2.74 22.66 -31.65
C CYS A 156 -1.80 22.37 -30.47
N LEU A 157 -1.85 23.17 -29.40
CA LEU A 157 -1.03 22.97 -28.21
C LEU A 157 -1.27 21.57 -27.62
N ARG A 158 -2.54 21.20 -27.43
CA ARG A 158 -2.93 19.88 -26.89
C ARG A 158 -2.41 18.74 -27.75
N ASN A 159 -2.60 18.80 -29.07
CA ASN A 159 -2.17 17.74 -29.99
C ASN A 159 -0.65 17.53 -30.00
N ASN A 160 0.12 18.58 -29.68
CA ASN A 160 1.57 18.50 -29.65
C ASN A 160 2.17 18.16 -28.29
N THR A 161 1.35 18.23 -27.23
CA THR A 161 1.82 18.04 -25.86
C THR A 161 2.34 16.62 -25.55
N PRO A 162 1.73 15.52 -26.05
CA PRO A 162 2.23 14.17 -25.81
C PRO A 162 3.67 13.92 -26.28
N ASN A 163 4.20 14.76 -27.18
CA ASN A 163 5.59 14.64 -27.66
C ASN A 163 6.61 15.38 -26.76
N LEU A 164 6.16 15.98 -25.67
CA LEU A 164 6.98 16.80 -24.76
C LEU A 164 7.19 16.13 -23.40
N VAL A 165 7.07 14.80 -23.37
CA VAL A 165 7.19 13.96 -22.17
C VAL A 165 8.53 14.17 -21.46
N GLN A 166 9.61 14.34 -22.23
CA GLN A 166 10.97 14.61 -21.73
C GLN A 166 11.06 15.82 -20.79
N LEU A 167 10.16 16.82 -20.92
CA LEU A 167 10.20 18.03 -20.09
C LEU A 167 9.93 17.78 -18.60
N TYR A 168 9.27 16.66 -18.27
CA TYR A 168 8.89 16.32 -16.90
C TYR A 168 9.43 14.97 -16.42
N GLU A 169 9.92 14.13 -17.32
CA GLU A 169 10.59 12.86 -16.97
C GLU A 169 12.09 13.02 -16.70
N GLU A 170 12.78 13.89 -17.43
CA GLU A 170 14.24 14.04 -17.32
C GLU A 170 14.61 15.08 -16.25
N ARG A 171 14.60 14.65 -14.98
CA ARG A 171 15.21 15.39 -13.86
C ARG A 171 16.48 14.66 -13.38
N PRO A 172 17.68 15.27 -13.53
CA PRO A 172 18.91 14.62 -13.11
C PRO A 172 18.92 14.34 -11.60
N HIS A 173 19.34 13.13 -11.22
CA HIS A 173 19.56 12.70 -9.83
C HIS A 173 18.33 12.68 -8.91
N GLN A 174 17.12 12.56 -9.46
CA GLN A 174 15.86 12.43 -8.69
C GLN A 174 15.05 11.23 -9.16
N LEU A 175 14.35 10.57 -8.23
CA LEU A 175 13.32 9.59 -8.58
C LEU A 175 12.23 10.27 -9.41
N SER A 176 11.81 9.61 -10.50
CA SER A 176 10.72 10.11 -11.32
C SER A 176 9.42 10.14 -10.50
N LEU A 177 8.53 11.09 -10.80
CA LEU A 177 7.24 11.19 -10.12
C LEU A 177 6.42 9.89 -10.22
N PRO A 178 6.36 9.17 -11.37
CA PRO A 178 5.72 7.86 -11.45
C PRO A 178 6.31 6.84 -10.47
N LYS A 179 7.64 6.77 -10.35
CA LYS A 179 8.30 5.81 -9.46
C LYS A 179 8.02 6.12 -7.99
N LEU A 180 8.03 7.40 -7.64
CA LEU A 180 7.69 7.84 -6.29
C LEU A 180 6.24 7.50 -5.95
N LEU A 181 5.29 7.80 -6.85
CA LEU A 181 3.89 7.43 -6.69
C LEU A 181 3.71 5.93 -6.52
N GLN A 182 4.40 5.14 -7.33
CA GLN A 182 4.36 3.68 -7.27
C GLN A 182 4.79 3.14 -5.90
N ILE A 183 5.93 3.58 -5.38
CA ILE A 183 6.43 3.16 -4.05
C ILE A 183 5.37 3.40 -2.98
N TRP A 184 4.77 4.60 -2.97
CA TRP A 184 3.79 4.98 -1.96
C TRP A 184 2.45 4.26 -2.13
N VAL A 185 1.93 4.14 -3.36
CA VAL A 185 0.70 3.38 -3.65
C VAL A 185 0.85 1.93 -3.21
N VAL A 186 1.97 1.27 -3.56
CA VAL A 186 2.26 -0.10 -3.14
C VAL A 186 2.34 -0.21 -1.61
N LYS A 187 3.00 0.74 -0.93
CA LYS A 187 3.07 0.77 0.53
C LYS A 187 1.67 0.76 1.17
N TYR A 188 0.77 1.63 0.73
CA TYR A 188 -0.59 1.71 1.31
C TYR A 188 -1.46 0.50 0.96
N ARG A 189 -1.32 -0.06 -0.26
CA ARG A 189 -1.97 -1.34 -0.62
C ARG A 189 -1.49 -2.48 0.29
N LEU A 190 -0.18 -2.55 0.56
CA LEU A 190 0.40 -3.54 1.45
C LEU A 190 -0.14 -3.40 2.88
N ILE A 191 -0.25 -2.18 3.41
CA ILE A 191 -0.86 -1.95 4.74
C ILE A 191 -2.28 -2.53 4.81
N LYS A 192 -3.13 -2.19 3.83
CA LYS A 192 -4.50 -2.74 3.74
C LYS A 192 -4.51 -4.26 3.68
N SER A 193 -3.71 -4.84 2.78
CA SER A 193 -3.63 -6.28 2.57
C SER A 193 -3.12 -7.00 3.83
N THR A 194 -2.13 -6.45 4.52
CA THR A 194 -1.60 -7.03 5.77
C THR A 194 -2.64 -7.01 6.88
N ILE A 195 -3.42 -5.93 7.03
CA ILE A 195 -4.53 -5.89 8.00
C ILE A 195 -5.61 -6.94 7.65
N GLN A 196 -5.95 -7.09 6.37
CA GLN A 196 -6.88 -8.12 5.90
C GLN A 196 -6.36 -9.54 6.16
N LYS A 197 -5.06 -9.79 5.98
CA LYS A 197 -4.43 -11.08 6.30
C LYS A 197 -4.48 -11.40 7.79
N LEU A 198 -4.17 -10.43 8.65
CA LEU A 198 -4.32 -10.57 10.11
C LEU A 198 -5.77 -10.88 10.50
N HIS A 199 -6.74 -10.18 9.91
CA HIS A 199 -8.16 -10.44 10.13
C HIS A 199 -8.55 -11.85 9.67
N ARG A 200 -8.03 -12.29 8.51
CA ARG A 200 -8.27 -13.62 7.97
C ARG A 200 -7.77 -14.72 8.90
N ILE A 201 -6.53 -14.63 9.40
CA ILE A 201 -5.97 -15.58 10.39
C ILE A 201 -6.92 -15.74 11.58
N VAL A 202 -7.40 -14.62 12.13
CA VAL A 202 -8.29 -14.65 13.30
C VAL A 202 -9.63 -15.30 12.99
N VAL A 203 -10.23 -15.01 11.84
CA VAL A 203 -11.52 -15.59 11.43
C VAL A 203 -11.38 -17.08 11.11
N GLU A 204 -10.29 -17.48 10.47
CA GLU A 204 -10.06 -18.85 10.03
C GLU A 204 -9.54 -19.76 11.16
N SER A 205 -9.08 -19.20 12.30
CA SER A 205 -8.60 -19.96 13.48
C SER A 205 -9.62 -20.94 14.10
N GLU A 206 -10.90 -20.83 13.76
CA GLU A 206 -11.93 -21.80 14.15
C GLU A 206 -11.88 -23.11 13.34
N SER A 207 -11.19 -23.11 12.19
CA SER A 207 -11.09 -24.24 11.27
C SER A 207 -9.98 -25.18 11.71
N LEU A 208 -10.33 -26.15 12.56
CA LEU A 208 -9.35 -27.04 13.18
C LEU A 208 -9.06 -28.29 12.35
N GLU A 209 -7.78 -28.59 12.20
CA GLU A 209 -7.38 -29.91 11.72
C GLU A 209 -7.77 -31.01 12.72
N LYS A 210 -8.20 -32.17 12.20
CA LYS A 210 -8.52 -33.34 13.02
C LYS A 210 -7.35 -33.79 13.90
N SER A 211 -6.12 -33.58 13.43
CA SER A 211 -4.86 -33.84 14.15
C SER A 211 -4.78 -33.05 15.47
N CYS A 212 -5.15 -31.76 15.42
CA CYS A 212 -5.21 -30.88 16.59
C CYS A 212 -6.23 -31.37 17.63
N ALA A 213 -7.47 -31.63 17.21
CA ALA A 213 -8.52 -32.12 18.11
C ALA A 213 -8.14 -33.44 18.78
N THR A 214 -7.48 -34.35 18.05
CA THR A 214 -7.00 -35.62 18.58
C THR A 214 -5.90 -35.42 19.64
N ASN A 215 -4.92 -34.56 19.36
CA ASN A 215 -3.82 -34.28 20.28
C ASN A 215 -4.31 -33.59 21.56
N PHE A 216 -5.18 -32.59 21.43
CA PHE A 216 -5.81 -31.94 22.58
C PHE A 216 -6.69 -32.91 23.38
N GLY A 217 -7.52 -33.71 22.71
CA GLY A 217 -8.41 -34.67 23.37
C GLY A 217 -7.65 -35.75 24.15
N THR A 218 -6.49 -36.17 23.66
CA THR A 218 -5.59 -37.08 24.38
C THR A 218 -5.11 -36.49 25.70
N VAL A 219 -4.83 -35.20 25.75
CA VAL A 219 -4.34 -34.54 26.98
C VAL A 219 -5.50 -34.17 27.91
N ALA A 220 -6.56 -33.56 27.36
CA ALA A 220 -7.60 -32.90 28.14
C ALA A 220 -8.72 -33.84 28.61
N PHE A 221 -9.02 -34.92 27.87
CA PHE A 221 -10.16 -35.80 28.15
C PHE A 221 -9.76 -37.26 28.38
N CYS A 222 -8.82 -37.79 27.59
CA CYS A 222 -8.41 -39.18 27.69
C CYS A 222 -7.80 -39.56 29.04
N GLY A 223 -6.81 -38.79 29.51
CA GLY A 223 -6.15 -39.03 30.80
C GLY A 223 -7.13 -39.07 31.97
N PRO A 224 -7.98 -38.03 32.13
CA PRO A 224 -9.02 -38.01 33.16
C PRO A 224 -10.01 -39.17 33.07
N GLU A 225 -10.50 -39.52 31.87
CA GLU A 225 -11.45 -40.64 31.68
C GLU A 225 -10.81 -41.99 32.00
N CYS A 226 -9.58 -42.22 31.57
CA CYS A 226 -8.83 -43.44 31.89
C CYS A 226 -8.53 -43.57 33.38
N SER A 227 -8.09 -42.48 34.02
CA SER A 227 -7.84 -42.45 35.46
C SER A 227 -9.10 -42.82 36.25
N GLN A 228 -10.25 -42.27 35.84
CA GLN A 228 -11.52 -42.56 36.50
C GLN A 228 -11.91 -44.03 36.35
N GLN A 229 -11.69 -44.64 35.18
CA GLN A 229 -11.97 -46.06 34.94
C GLN A 229 -11.03 -46.99 35.71
N GLU A 230 -9.74 -46.64 35.82
CA GLU A 230 -8.72 -47.50 36.45
C GLU A 230 -8.67 -47.36 37.97
N THR A 231 -8.86 -46.15 38.49
CA THR A 231 -8.61 -45.83 39.91
C THR A 231 -9.84 -45.35 40.68
N GLY A 232 -10.95 -45.08 39.99
CA GLY A 232 -12.15 -44.47 40.60
C GLY A 232 -12.02 -42.98 40.90
N HIS A 233 -10.84 -42.38 40.69
CA HIS A 233 -10.57 -40.96 40.91
C HIS A 233 -10.23 -40.25 39.59
N ILE A 234 -10.72 -39.02 39.44
CA ILE A 234 -10.40 -38.17 38.29
C ILE A 234 -9.09 -37.45 38.57
N VAL A 235 -8.03 -37.85 37.87
CA VAL A 235 -6.78 -37.08 37.81
C VAL A 235 -6.90 -36.09 36.66
N GLY A 236 -6.72 -34.79 36.94
CA GLY A 236 -6.73 -33.74 35.93
C GLY A 236 -5.53 -33.81 34.98
N TYR A 237 -5.45 -32.87 34.04
CA TYR A 237 -4.33 -32.78 33.10
C TYR A 237 -3.28 -31.76 33.54
N CYS A 238 -2.03 -31.98 33.13
CA CYS A 238 -0.95 -31.04 33.36
C CYS A 238 -1.15 -29.78 32.50
N ARG A 239 -1.05 -28.60 33.12
CA ARG A 239 -1.17 -27.29 32.44
C ARG A 239 -0.23 -27.17 31.25
N ASN A 240 1.05 -27.51 31.42
CA ASN A 240 2.06 -27.38 30.36
C ASN A 240 1.75 -28.30 29.17
N SER A 241 1.27 -29.52 29.43
CA SER A 241 0.87 -30.46 28.37
C SER A 241 -0.33 -29.93 27.59
N CYS A 242 -1.30 -29.33 28.28
CA CYS A 242 -2.46 -28.71 27.65
C CYS A 242 -2.06 -27.49 26.81
N GLN A 243 -1.22 -26.61 27.35
CA GLN A 243 -0.71 -25.44 26.62
C GLN A 243 0.07 -25.87 25.38
N ASN A 244 0.93 -26.88 25.49
CA ASN A 244 1.68 -27.39 24.34
C ASN A 244 0.75 -28.01 23.28
N ALA A 245 -0.31 -28.71 23.69
CA ALA A 245 -1.28 -29.26 22.75
C ALA A 245 -2.04 -28.17 22.00
N VAL A 246 -2.47 -27.10 22.69
CA VAL A 246 -3.14 -25.95 22.09
C VAL A 246 -2.19 -25.14 21.20
N ASN A 247 -0.96 -24.87 21.66
CA ASN A 247 0.03 -24.10 20.89
C ASN A 247 0.37 -24.79 19.57
N LYS A 248 0.46 -26.12 19.55
CA LYS A 248 0.68 -26.88 18.32
C LYS A 248 -0.46 -26.74 17.32
N CYS A 249 -1.69 -26.53 17.78
CA CYS A 249 -2.83 -26.27 16.90
C CYS A 249 -2.74 -24.92 16.19
N LEU A 250 -2.14 -23.92 16.84
CA LEU A 250 -2.07 -22.54 16.36
C LEU A 250 -0.69 -22.14 15.86
N GLN A 251 0.26 -23.08 15.76
CA GLN A 251 1.66 -22.74 15.54
C GLN A 251 1.87 -21.95 14.24
N ILE A 252 1.25 -22.40 13.15
CA ILE A 252 1.34 -21.74 11.84
C ILE A 252 0.72 -20.33 11.92
N ASP A 253 -0.50 -20.23 12.47
CA ASP A 253 -1.21 -18.96 12.63
C ASP A 253 -0.42 -17.94 13.46
N ILE A 254 0.25 -18.38 14.53
CA ILE A 254 1.07 -17.52 15.40
C ILE A 254 2.32 -17.03 14.65
N GLU A 255 3.02 -17.92 13.93
CA GLU A 255 4.21 -17.55 13.14
C GLU A 255 3.86 -16.55 12.03
N GLU A 256 2.74 -16.76 11.35
CA GLU A 256 2.23 -15.82 10.33
C GLU A 256 1.78 -14.49 10.96
N TRP A 257 1.08 -14.54 12.08
CA TRP A 257 0.64 -13.36 12.83
C TRP A 257 1.82 -12.46 13.20
N ASP A 258 2.86 -13.02 13.82
CA ASP A 258 4.05 -12.27 14.23
C ASP A 258 4.77 -11.65 13.03
N THR A 259 4.83 -12.40 11.92
CA THR A 259 5.40 -11.92 10.65
C THR A 259 4.61 -10.72 10.12
N PHE A 260 3.28 -10.82 10.04
CA PHE A 260 2.43 -9.74 9.53
C PHE A 260 2.37 -8.53 10.44
N ILE A 261 2.40 -8.70 11.77
CA ILE A 261 2.51 -7.58 12.71
C ILE A 261 3.85 -6.84 12.52
N SER A 262 4.95 -7.56 12.36
CA SER A 262 6.26 -6.96 12.10
C SER A 262 6.30 -6.17 10.79
N ILE A 263 5.71 -6.73 9.72
CA ILE A 263 5.56 -6.05 8.43
C ILE A 263 4.71 -4.79 8.59
N LEU A 264 3.54 -4.90 9.23
CA LEU A 264 2.63 -3.78 9.43
C LEU A 264 3.30 -2.65 10.22
N SER A 265 4.01 -2.97 11.30
CA SER A 265 4.74 -1.97 12.10
C SER A 265 5.72 -1.18 11.24
N LYS A 266 6.53 -1.85 10.40
CA LYS A 266 7.49 -1.18 9.51
C LYS A 266 6.81 -0.35 8.43
N LEU A 267 5.65 -0.78 7.95
CA LEU A 267 4.89 -0.02 6.96
C LEU A 267 4.19 1.20 7.58
N MET A 268 3.83 1.14 8.86
CA MET A 268 3.23 2.27 9.57
C MET A 268 4.25 3.35 9.96
N ASP A 269 5.55 3.04 9.98
CA ASP A 269 6.59 4.06 10.14
C ASP A 269 6.51 5.08 9.01
N ASP A 270 6.60 6.37 9.36
CA ASP A 270 6.47 7.50 8.42
C ASP A 270 5.23 7.37 7.52
N PHE A 271 4.06 7.04 8.12
CA PHE A 271 2.82 6.79 7.37
C PHE A 271 2.41 7.97 6.49
N ASP A 272 2.58 9.20 6.95
CA ASP A 272 2.17 10.43 6.28
C ASP A 272 3.18 10.97 5.25
N LYS A 273 4.44 10.54 5.35
CA LYS A 273 5.55 11.00 4.51
C LYS A 273 5.30 10.87 3.01
N GLY A 274 4.62 9.81 2.57
CA GLY A 274 4.30 9.63 1.15
C GLY A 274 3.43 10.74 0.56
N PHE A 275 2.50 11.26 1.37
CA PHE A 275 1.65 12.37 0.97
C PHE A 275 2.41 13.69 0.95
N GLU A 276 3.35 13.89 1.89
CA GLU A 276 4.24 15.05 1.91
C GLU A 276 5.22 15.07 0.72
N GLU A 277 5.75 13.92 0.32
CA GLU A 277 6.62 13.83 -0.84
C GLU A 277 5.84 14.07 -2.13
N LEU A 278 4.62 13.54 -2.22
CA LEU A 278 3.70 13.78 -3.33
C LEU A 278 3.44 15.27 -3.56
N GLU A 279 3.06 16.01 -2.51
CA GLU A 279 2.80 17.46 -2.64
C GLU A 279 4.04 18.20 -3.15
N LYS A 280 5.21 17.89 -2.57
CA LYS A 280 6.48 18.57 -2.87
C LYS A 280 6.88 18.28 -4.31
N GLU A 281 6.75 17.03 -4.76
CA GLU A 281 7.19 16.65 -6.10
C GLU A 281 6.28 17.13 -7.23
N ILE A 282 4.97 17.20 -7.03
CA ILE A 282 4.08 17.83 -8.01
C ILE A 282 4.42 19.32 -8.17
N ILE A 283 4.57 20.04 -7.04
CA ILE A 283 4.91 21.47 -7.06
C ILE A 283 6.29 21.69 -7.70
N ARG A 284 7.28 20.88 -7.34
CA ARG A 284 8.64 20.95 -7.92
C ARG A 284 8.64 20.65 -9.41
N SER A 285 7.87 19.68 -9.87
CA SER A 285 7.78 19.35 -11.30
C SER A 285 7.18 20.52 -12.10
N ILE A 286 6.10 21.13 -11.59
CA ILE A 286 5.53 22.34 -12.21
C ILE A 286 6.56 23.47 -12.24
N ALA A 287 7.26 23.69 -11.12
CA ALA A 287 8.27 24.73 -11.02
C ALA A 287 9.44 24.50 -11.98
N TYR A 288 9.92 23.26 -12.09
CA TYR A 288 10.98 22.90 -13.02
C TYR A 288 10.59 23.23 -14.47
N ILE A 289 9.36 22.91 -14.87
CA ILE A 289 8.88 23.24 -16.22
C ILE A 289 8.82 24.76 -16.43
N MET A 290 8.28 25.49 -15.45
CA MET A 290 8.04 26.93 -15.54
C MET A 290 9.31 27.78 -15.42
N GLU A 291 10.31 27.31 -14.69
CA GLU A 291 11.48 28.11 -14.32
C GLU A 291 12.74 27.66 -15.05
N VAL A 292 12.89 26.36 -15.31
CA VAL A 292 14.08 25.77 -15.95
C VAL A 292 13.79 25.44 -17.42
N GLN A 293 12.70 24.72 -17.70
CA GLN A 293 12.38 24.26 -19.06
C GLN A 293 11.51 25.24 -19.86
N SER A 294 11.26 26.44 -19.35
CA SER A 294 10.35 27.43 -19.94
C SER A 294 10.70 27.77 -21.39
N LEU A 295 11.99 27.97 -21.68
CA LEU A 295 12.49 28.27 -23.02
C LEU A 295 12.33 27.08 -23.97
N VAL A 296 12.59 25.86 -23.48
CA VAL A 296 12.45 24.63 -24.27
C VAL A 296 10.98 24.40 -24.62
N LEU A 297 10.09 24.54 -23.63
CA LEU A 297 8.64 24.48 -23.82
C LEU A 297 8.16 25.53 -24.83
N ALA A 298 8.61 26.78 -24.68
CA ALA A 298 8.22 27.86 -25.58
C ALA A 298 8.69 27.60 -27.02
N LYS A 299 9.95 27.20 -27.21
CA LYS A 299 10.51 26.86 -28.52
C LYS A 299 9.73 25.73 -29.18
N ALA A 300 9.47 24.65 -28.44
CA ALA A 300 8.72 23.51 -28.95
C ALA A 300 7.31 23.89 -29.40
N MET A 301 6.59 24.69 -28.59
CA MET A 301 5.23 25.13 -28.93
C MET A 301 5.20 26.11 -30.10
N TYR A 302 6.16 27.04 -30.19
CA TYR A 302 6.23 27.97 -31.33
C TYR A 302 6.57 27.29 -32.65
N LEU A 303 7.50 26.33 -32.65
CA LEU A 303 7.85 25.57 -33.85
C LEU A 303 6.66 24.78 -34.40
N ARG A 304 5.80 24.26 -33.51
CA ARG A 304 4.69 23.38 -33.89
C ARG A 304 3.37 24.11 -34.14
N CYS A 305 3.09 25.17 -33.39
CA CYS A 305 1.81 25.89 -33.45
C CYS A 305 1.92 27.32 -33.99
N GLY A 306 3.14 27.80 -34.27
CA GLY A 306 3.39 29.16 -34.71
C GLY A 306 3.38 30.19 -33.59
N MET A 307 3.80 31.41 -33.91
CA MET A 307 3.81 32.52 -32.96
C MET A 307 2.40 32.94 -32.55
N LEU A 308 2.28 33.44 -31.32
CA LEU A 308 1.04 34.00 -30.80
C LEU A 308 0.77 35.35 -31.47
N ASN A 309 -0.16 35.39 -32.43
CA ASN A 309 -0.57 36.64 -33.07
C ASN A 309 -1.37 37.52 -32.10
N PHE A 310 -0.78 38.64 -31.69
CA PHE A 310 -1.39 39.59 -30.76
C PHE A 310 -2.49 40.42 -31.45
N GLN A 311 -3.75 40.07 -31.23
CA GLN A 311 -4.86 41.01 -31.43
C GLN A 311 -5.08 41.80 -30.14
N ASN A 312 -4.15 42.72 -29.83
CA ASN A 312 -4.36 43.96 -29.06
C ASN A 312 -3.01 44.53 -28.62
N LYS A 313 -2.45 45.41 -29.45
CA LYS A 313 -1.36 46.33 -29.08
C LYS A 313 -1.90 47.39 -28.11
N LYS A 314 -1.99 47.08 -26.81
CA LYS A 314 -1.87 48.10 -25.77
C LYS A 314 -1.08 47.57 -24.58
N VAL A 315 0.21 47.93 -24.62
CA VAL A 315 1.10 48.25 -23.49
C VAL A 315 1.18 47.23 -22.36
N TYR A 316 2.24 46.40 -22.36
CA TYR A 316 2.93 46.02 -21.12
C TYR A 316 4.43 45.76 -21.37
N GLY A 317 5.26 46.54 -20.67
CA GLY A 317 6.52 46.10 -20.05
C GLY A 317 7.72 45.80 -20.97
N ARG A 318 8.70 46.70 -20.91
CA ARG A 318 10.01 46.69 -21.60
C ARG A 318 10.92 45.44 -21.41
N GLY A 319 10.53 44.43 -20.65
CA GLY A 319 11.40 43.27 -20.32
C GLY A 319 11.41 42.12 -21.33
N TRP A 320 10.31 41.90 -22.07
CA TRP A 320 10.23 40.78 -23.04
C TRP A 320 10.52 41.22 -24.49
N GLY A 321 10.46 42.51 -24.80
CA GLY A 321 10.84 43.02 -26.13
C GLY A 321 12.29 42.67 -26.48
N GLU A 322 13.19 42.67 -25.49
CA GLU A 322 14.59 42.30 -25.66
C GLU A 322 14.80 40.78 -25.71
N MET A 323 14.06 39.99 -24.93
CA MET A 323 14.12 38.52 -25.00
C MET A 323 13.52 37.96 -26.29
N PHE A 324 12.41 38.54 -26.79
CA PHE A 324 11.86 38.21 -28.11
C PHE A 324 12.77 38.70 -29.24
N ALA A 325 13.44 39.84 -29.10
CA ALA A 325 14.46 40.27 -30.06
C ALA A 325 15.69 39.35 -30.04
N LEU A 326 16.09 38.83 -28.87
CA LEU A 326 17.16 37.84 -28.73
C LEU A 326 16.79 36.50 -29.36
N VAL A 327 15.60 35.96 -29.08
CA VAL A 327 15.12 34.71 -29.69
C VAL A 327 14.90 34.88 -31.19
N SER A 328 14.35 36.01 -31.64
CA SER A 328 14.19 36.31 -33.07
C SER A 328 15.53 36.48 -33.78
N ARG A 329 16.54 37.12 -33.16
CA ARG A 329 17.91 37.21 -33.70
C ARG A 329 18.60 35.86 -33.74
N TYR A 330 18.46 35.04 -32.70
CA TYR A 330 19.01 33.68 -32.67
C TYR A 330 18.38 32.77 -33.73
N LEU A 331 17.09 32.94 -34.02
CA LEU A 331 16.39 32.19 -35.06
C LEU A 331 16.74 32.67 -36.47
N THR A 332 17.06 33.95 -36.68
CA THR A 332 17.58 34.45 -37.97
C THR A 332 19.04 34.05 -38.20
N ASP A 333 19.89 34.07 -37.16
CA ASP A 333 21.32 33.74 -37.30
C ASP A 333 21.57 32.24 -37.51
N VAL A 334 20.74 31.36 -36.92
CA VAL A 334 20.84 29.90 -37.16
C VAL A 334 20.23 29.51 -38.51
N GLY A 335 19.32 30.30 -39.07
CA GLY A 335 18.81 30.12 -40.44
C GLY A 335 19.86 30.36 -41.53
N THR A 336 20.90 31.14 -41.24
CA THR A 336 22.02 31.41 -42.15
C THR A 336 23.20 30.43 -42.04
N VAL A 337 23.19 29.51 -41.06
CA VAL A 337 24.28 28.53 -40.85
C VAL A 337 23.93 27.13 -41.37
N LEU A 338 22.75 26.94 -41.99
CA LEU A 338 22.33 25.68 -42.62
C LEU A 338 22.20 25.74 -44.15
N GLU A 339 22.80 26.76 -44.78
CA GLU A 339 23.17 26.75 -46.20
C GLU A 339 24.68 26.97 -46.34
N LEU A 340 25.46 25.97 -45.91
CA LEU A 340 26.83 25.68 -46.37
C LEU A 340 27.20 24.23 -46.04
#